data_AF-A0A7V9KCY0-F1
#
_entry.id   AF-A0A7V9KCY0-F1
#
_cell.length_a   1.000
_cell.length_b   1.000
_cell.length_c   1.000
_cell.angle_alpha   90.00
_cell.angle_beta   90.00
_cell.angle_gamma   90.00
#
_symmetry.space_group_name_H-M   'P 1'
#
loop_
_entity.id
_entity.type
_entity.pdbx_description
1 polymer ?
#
loop_
_entity_poly.entity_id
_entity_poly.type
_entity_poly.pdbx_seq_one_letter_code
_entity_poly.pdbx_strand_id
1 'polypeptide(L)'
;MAVLEILRRTTSWPRADDLASSPAGVAGGHLWPLVTSGLVVAGDPLVQLTGLGLTALAVIELLGAPAFWLAAAAAHLGSAVLAYAGIGALWLIARADVDAVVSAPDYGVSAVWAGTVGALVASGLGRRRRLDRLLAVGAIAGFVCVAGLPEGVAGAEHVLAFALGAMVVAGLGRRQAKAVVAATAG
;
A
#
# COMPACT_ATOMS: atom_id res chain seq x y z
N MET A 1 20.52 3.77 0.05
CA MET A 1 20.73 2.43 -0.52
C MET A 1 22.17 1.94 -0.37
N ALA A 2 23.22 2.70 -0.73
CA ALA A 2 24.61 2.25 -0.58
C ALA A 2 25.04 1.90 0.87
N VAL A 3 24.56 2.65 1.87
CA VAL A 3 24.89 2.41 3.30
C VAL A 3 24.31 1.09 3.83
N LEU A 4 23.10 0.73 3.41
CA LEU A 4 22.45 -0.53 3.82
C LEU A 4 23.13 -1.75 3.19
N GLU A 5 23.55 -1.65 1.93
CA GLU A 5 24.29 -2.72 1.25
C GLU A 5 25.69 -2.93 1.85
N ILE A 6 26.37 -1.84 2.23
CA ILE A 6 27.68 -1.90 2.91
C ILE A 6 27.55 -2.55 4.29
N LEU A 7 26.54 -2.16 5.10
CA LEU A 7 26.26 -2.77 6.39
C LEU A 7 25.88 -4.25 6.25
N ARG A 8 25.02 -4.59 5.28
CA ARG A 8 24.60 -5.98 5.05
C ARG A 8 25.78 -6.90 4.70
N ARG A 9 26.75 -6.39 3.92
CA ARG A 9 27.98 -7.13 3.57
C ARG A 9 29.00 -7.25 4.70
N THR A 10 28.96 -6.35 5.69
CA THR A 10 30.00 -6.27 6.74
C THR A 10 29.53 -6.79 8.09
N THR A 11 28.24 -6.64 8.42
CA THR A 11 27.68 -6.99 9.73
C THR A 11 26.53 -7.98 9.66
N SER A 12 26.10 -8.40 8.45
CA SER A 12 24.86 -9.18 8.21
C SER A 12 23.59 -8.49 8.73
N TRP A 13 23.66 -7.18 8.95
CA TRP A 13 22.62 -6.34 9.54
C TRP A 13 22.35 -5.12 8.66
N PRO A 14 21.10 -4.64 8.53
CA PRO A 14 19.87 -5.28 9.00
C PRO A 14 19.45 -6.45 8.10
N ARG A 15 18.81 -7.46 8.71
CA ARG A 15 18.08 -8.50 7.95
C ARG A 15 16.73 -7.92 7.52
N ALA A 16 16.17 -8.43 6.42
CA ALA A 16 14.85 -7.98 5.95
C ALA A 16 13.77 -8.16 7.04
N ASP A 17 13.90 -9.21 7.84
CA ASP A 17 12.99 -9.54 8.94
C ASP A 17 13.06 -8.54 10.09
N ASP A 18 14.20 -7.87 10.30
CA ASP A 18 14.35 -6.82 11.32
C ASP A 18 13.55 -5.54 10.95
N LEU A 19 13.17 -5.42 9.68
CA LEU A 19 12.42 -4.30 9.13
C LEU A 19 10.96 -4.66 8.84
N ALA A 20 10.60 -5.94 8.92
CA ALA A 20 9.28 -6.47 8.64
C ALA A 20 8.34 -6.23 9.83
N SER A 21 7.07 -5.96 9.52
CA SER A 21 6.03 -5.86 10.54
C SER A 21 5.43 -7.25 10.82
N SER A 22 4.71 -7.38 11.92
CA SER A 22 3.85 -8.56 12.17
C SER A 22 2.75 -8.19 13.15
N PRO A 23 1.61 -8.91 13.13
CA PRO A 23 0.55 -8.72 14.12
C PRO A 23 1.05 -8.83 15.57
N ALA A 24 1.86 -9.87 15.86
CA ALA A 24 2.45 -10.06 17.19
C ALA A 24 3.41 -8.93 17.57
N GLY A 25 4.23 -8.45 16.64
CA GLY A 25 5.14 -7.34 16.88
C GLY A 25 4.40 -6.06 17.25
N VAL A 26 3.34 -5.74 16.52
CA VAL A 26 2.49 -4.56 16.79
C VAL A 26 1.78 -4.70 18.14
N ALA A 27 1.22 -5.88 18.44
CA ALA A 27 0.60 -6.16 19.73
C ALA A 27 1.61 -6.03 20.90
N GLY A 28 2.88 -6.36 20.66
CA GLY A 28 3.99 -6.16 21.59
C GLY A 28 4.52 -4.73 21.68
N GLY A 29 3.93 -3.77 20.95
CA GLY A 29 4.34 -2.36 20.94
C GLY A 29 5.46 -2.01 19.96
N HIS A 30 5.89 -2.94 19.10
CA HIS A 30 6.86 -2.69 18.05
C HIS A 30 6.18 -2.02 16.85
N LEU A 31 5.94 -0.71 16.97
CA LEU A 31 5.27 0.07 15.92
C LEU A 31 6.23 0.55 14.84
N TRP A 32 7.53 0.64 15.13
CA TRP A 32 8.52 1.10 14.15
C TRP A 32 8.57 0.23 12.87
N PRO A 33 8.50 -1.11 12.97
CA PRO A 33 8.41 -1.96 11.79
C PRO A 33 7.19 -1.73 10.90
N LEU A 34 6.09 -1.16 11.41
CA LEU A 34 4.97 -0.74 10.54
C LEU A 34 5.41 0.33 9.54
N VAL A 35 6.40 1.17 9.86
CA VAL A 35 6.87 2.19 8.92
C VAL A 35 7.94 1.60 8.00
N THR A 36 8.90 0.86 8.55
CA THR A 36 10.03 0.35 7.76
C THR A 36 9.66 -0.78 6.81
N SER A 37 8.65 -1.59 7.15
CA SER A 37 8.16 -2.67 6.29
C SER A 37 7.67 -2.16 4.94
N GLY A 38 7.15 -0.93 4.88
CA GLY A 38 6.74 -0.26 3.64
C GLY A 38 7.89 0.02 2.67
N LEU A 39 9.14 -0.19 3.08
CA LEU A 39 10.34 -0.06 2.26
C LEU A 39 10.95 -1.41 1.85
N VAL A 40 10.39 -2.52 2.34
CA VAL A 40 10.90 -3.86 2.08
C VAL A 40 10.07 -4.55 1.00
N VAL A 41 10.75 -5.18 0.06
CA VAL A 41 10.12 -5.91 -1.04
C VAL A 41 10.17 -7.41 -0.76
N ALA A 42 9.02 -8.07 -0.82
CA ALA A 42 8.90 -9.53 -0.80
C ALA A 42 8.71 -10.06 -2.22
N GLY A 43 9.63 -10.89 -2.72
CA GLY A 43 9.61 -11.40 -4.10
C GLY A 43 10.59 -10.66 -5.01
N ASP A 44 10.28 -10.55 -6.31
CA ASP A 44 11.15 -9.90 -7.30
C ASP A 44 11.18 -8.37 -7.11
N PRO A 45 12.30 -7.78 -6.69
CA PRO A 45 12.39 -6.34 -6.43
C PRO A 45 12.28 -5.50 -7.69
N LEU A 46 12.80 -5.98 -8.83
CA LEU A 46 12.83 -5.17 -10.04
C LEU A 46 11.41 -4.95 -10.57
N VAL A 47 10.59 -5.99 -10.55
CA VAL A 47 9.22 -5.89 -11.07
C VAL A 47 8.35 -5.00 -10.18
N GLN A 48 8.42 -5.18 -8.85
CA GLN A 48 7.63 -4.36 -7.93
C GLN A 48 8.05 -2.89 -7.91
N LEU A 49 9.36 -2.62 -7.88
CA LEU A 49 9.86 -1.25 -7.88
C LEU A 49 9.58 -0.55 -9.22
N THR A 50 9.63 -1.28 -10.34
CA THR A 50 9.27 -0.72 -11.65
C THR A 50 7.78 -0.42 -11.72
N GLY A 51 6.92 -1.36 -11.31
CA GLY A 51 5.47 -1.18 -11.29
C GLY A 51 5.04 -0.04 -10.36
N LEU A 52 5.59 0.00 -9.15
CA LEU A 52 5.39 1.11 -8.21
C LEU A 52 5.91 2.42 -8.79
N GLY A 53 7.12 2.44 -9.37
CA GLY A 53 7.71 3.65 -9.94
C GLY A 53 6.85 4.26 -11.06
N LEU A 54 6.38 3.42 -11.99
CA LEU A 54 5.52 3.86 -13.10
C LEU A 54 4.16 4.39 -12.61
N THR A 55 3.53 3.68 -11.67
CA THR A 55 2.24 4.10 -11.12
C THR A 55 2.35 5.33 -10.21
N ALA A 56 3.43 5.43 -9.43
CA ALA A 56 3.73 6.60 -8.61
C ALA A 56 3.95 7.84 -9.48
N LEU A 57 4.77 7.73 -10.54
CA LEU A 57 4.97 8.82 -11.49
C LEU A 57 3.63 9.26 -12.09
N ALA A 58 2.80 8.33 -12.56
CA ALA A 58 1.48 8.65 -13.10
C ALA A 58 0.59 9.38 -12.08
N VAL A 59 0.55 8.92 -10.81
CA VAL A 59 -0.22 9.58 -9.75
C VAL A 59 0.34 10.96 -9.43
N ILE A 60 1.66 11.14 -9.36
CA ILE A 60 2.30 12.43 -9.08
C ILE A 60 2.00 13.43 -10.19
N GLU A 61 2.14 13.05 -11.45
CA GLU A 61 1.83 13.91 -12.60
C GLU A 61 0.33 14.28 -12.65
N LEU A 62 -0.55 13.36 -12.26
CA LEU A 62 -1.99 13.54 -12.35
C LEU A 62 -2.62 14.24 -11.13
N LEU A 63 -2.08 14.03 -9.93
CA LEU A 63 -2.69 14.44 -8.65
C LEU A 63 -1.73 15.20 -7.73
N GLY A 64 -0.44 15.25 -8.05
CA GLY A 64 0.61 15.85 -7.24
C GLY A 64 1.23 14.90 -6.21
N ALA A 65 2.46 15.22 -5.80
CA ALA A 65 3.21 14.46 -4.80
C ALA A 65 2.48 14.29 -3.45
N PRO A 66 1.76 15.30 -2.90
CA PRO A 66 1.04 15.11 -1.63
C PRO A 66 -0.05 14.02 -1.70
N ALA A 67 -0.75 13.92 -2.84
CA ALA A 67 -1.78 12.90 -3.03
C ALA A 67 -1.17 11.50 -3.10
N PHE A 68 -0.03 11.35 -3.77
CA PHE A 68 0.76 10.12 -3.79
C PHE A 68 1.15 9.70 -2.38
N TRP A 69 1.82 10.57 -1.61
CA TRP A 69 2.30 10.23 -0.27
C TRP A 69 1.16 9.88 0.69
N LEU A 70 0.04 10.61 0.62
CA LEU A 70 -1.13 10.31 1.43
C LEU A 70 -1.77 8.97 1.06
N ALA A 71 -1.89 8.66 -0.24
CA ALA A 71 -2.41 7.38 -0.71
C ALA A 71 -1.48 6.21 -0.32
N ALA A 72 -0.17 6.37 -0.49
CA ALA A 72 0.84 5.39 -0.11
C ALA A 72 0.81 5.11 1.41
N ALA A 73 0.78 6.16 2.24
CA ALA A 73 0.73 6.01 3.69
C ALA A 73 -0.59 5.39 4.16
N ALA A 74 -1.73 5.82 3.60
CA ALA A 74 -3.02 5.26 3.94
C ALA A 74 -3.13 3.78 3.52
N ALA A 75 -2.65 3.46 2.32
CA ALA A 75 -2.65 2.09 1.83
C ALA A 75 -1.77 1.18 2.69
N HIS A 76 -0.53 1.57 2.96
CA HIS A 76 0.39 0.76 3.76
C HIS A 76 -0.05 0.63 5.21
N LEU A 77 -0.10 1.74 5.95
CA LEU A 77 -0.39 1.71 7.38
C LEU A 77 -1.83 1.30 7.66
N GLY A 78 -2.77 1.78 6.83
CA GLY A 78 -4.19 1.50 7.01
C GLY A 78 -4.53 0.04 6.71
N SER A 79 -3.99 -0.55 5.64
CA SER A 79 -4.25 -1.96 5.33
C SER A 79 -3.63 -2.88 6.37
N ALA A 80 -2.38 -2.64 6.78
CA ALA A 80 -1.70 -3.42 7.81
C ALA A 80 -2.48 -3.37 9.14
N VAL A 81 -2.87 -2.18 9.62
CA VAL A 81 -3.64 -2.06 10.87
C VAL A 81 -4.99 -2.78 10.78
N LEU A 82 -5.71 -2.65 9.67
CA LEU A 82 -7.00 -3.31 9.48
C LEU A 82 -6.85 -4.84 9.40
N ALA A 83 -5.87 -5.33 8.65
CA ALA A 83 -5.57 -6.75 8.53
C ALA A 83 -5.15 -7.34 9.89
N TYR A 84 -4.29 -6.66 10.62
CA TYR A 84 -3.82 -7.11 11.93
C TYR A 84 -4.93 -7.09 12.97
N ALA A 85 -5.82 -6.09 12.94
CA ALA A 85 -7.01 -6.07 13.77
C ALA A 85 -7.93 -7.26 13.44
N GLY A 86 -8.10 -7.59 12.15
CA GLY A 86 -8.83 -8.78 11.71
C GLY A 86 -8.20 -10.08 12.21
N ILE A 87 -6.88 -10.22 12.07
CA ILE A 87 -6.12 -11.37 12.58
C ILE A 87 -6.26 -11.48 14.10
N GLY A 88 -6.14 -10.36 14.82
CA GLY A 88 -6.31 -10.33 16.27
C GLY A 88 -7.71 -10.74 16.71
N ALA A 89 -8.75 -10.28 16.01
CA ALA A 89 -10.13 -10.69 16.25
C ALA A 89 -10.33 -12.19 16.00
N LEU A 90 -9.79 -12.72 14.89
CA LEU A 90 -9.84 -14.15 14.58
C LEU A 90 -9.06 -14.98 15.60
N TRP A 91 -7.92 -14.49 16.09
CA TRP A 91 -7.12 -15.18 17.09
C TRP A 91 -7.87 -15.42 18.40
N LEU A 92 -8.83 -14.55 18.75
CA LEU A 92 -9.69 -14.71 19.94
C LEU A 92 -10.74 -15.82 19.79
N ILE A 93 -11.13 -16.19 18.56
CA ILE A 93 -12.26 -17.11 18.30
C ILE A 93 -11.87 -18.37 17.50
N ALA A 94 -10.73 -18.34 16.81
CA ALA A 94 -10.29 -19.33 15.83
C ALA A 94 -8.74 -19.43 15.81
N ARG A 95 -8.14 -19.52 17.00
CA ARG A 95 -6.68 -19.43 17.19
C ARG A 95 -5.84 -20.34 16.29
N ALA A 96 -6.25 -21.61 16.16
CA ALA A 96 -5.54 -22.60 15.36
C ALA A 96 -5.43 -22.22 13.87
N ASP A 97 -6.37 -21.43 13.36
CA ASP A 97 -6.42 -21.03 11.95
C ASP A 97 -5.50 -19.86 11.63
N VAL A 98 -5.05 -19.10 12.64
CA VAL A 98 -4.26 -17.88 12.46
C VAL A 98 -2.89 -17.89 13.16
N ASP A 99 -2.57 -18.92 13.96
CA ASP A 99 -1.28 -19.01 14.66
C ASP A 99 -0.07 -18.91 13.71
N ALA A 100 -0.20 -19.42 12.48
CA ALA A 100 0.88 -19.35 11.48
C ALA A 100 1.11 -17.93 10.91
N VAL A 101 0.12 -17.04 10.94
CA VAL A 101 0.20 -15.69 10.36
C VAL A 101 0.45 -14.60 11.39
N VAL A 102 0.18 -14.84 12.67
CA VAL A 102 0.36 -13.85 13.76
C VAL A 102 1.81 -13.39 13.91
N SER A 103 2.77 -14.26 13.65
CA SER A 103 4.22 -13.95 13.74
C SER A 103 4.90 -13.88 12.37
N ALA A 104 4.14 -14.01 11.28
CA ALA A 104 4.71 -13.97 9.94
C ALA A 104 5.22 -12.56 9.61
N PRO A 105 6.39 -12.43 8.96
CA PRO A 105 6.89 -11.14 8.52
C PRO A 105 6.02 -10.59 7.38
N ASP A 106 5.62 -9.34 7.53
CA ASP A 106 4.86 -8.55 6.55
C ASP A 106 5.74 -7.44 5.94
N TYR A 107 5.63 -7.30 4.63
CA TYR A 107 6.43 -6.41 3.79
C TYR A 107 5.51 -5.56 2.89
N GLY A 108 5.60 -4.25 3.04
CA GLY A 108 4.53 -3.32 2.63
C GLY A 108 4.66 -2.70 1.24
N VAL A 109 5.75 -2.91 0.50
CA VAL A 109 5.92 -2.26 -0.83
C VAL A 109 4.79 -2.66 -1.79
N SER A 110 4.35 -3.91 -1.74
CA SER A 110 3.24 -4.41 -2.56
C SER A 110 1.91 -3.73 -2.20
N ALA A 111 1.65 -3.47 -0.91
CA ALA A 111 0.50 -2.70 -0.45
C ALA A 111 0.56 -1.23 -0.91
N VAL A 112 1.73 -0.58 -0.82
CA VAL A 112 1.94 0.77 -1.37
C VAL A 112 1.62 0.81 -2.86
N TRP A 113 2.08 -0.20 -3.61
CA TRP A 113 1.78 -0.30 -5.03
C TRP A 113 0.29 -0.50 -5.30
N ALA A 114 -0.37 -1.43 -4.60
CA ALA A 114 -1.81 -1.65 -4.70
C ALA A 114 -2.62 -0.36 -4.43
N GLY A 115 -2.24 0.38 -3.39
CA GLY A 115 -2.84 1.67 -3.06
C GLY A 115 -2.62 2.74 -4.13
N THR A 116 -1.43 2.78 -4.71
CA THR A 116 -1.11 3.70 -5.82
C THR A 116 -1.95 3.38 -7.06
N VAL A 117 -2.16 2.09 -7.36
CA VAL A 117 -3.07 1.65 -8.42
C VAL A 117 -4.51 2.05 -8.11
N GLY A 118 -4.99 1.86 -6.88
CA GLY A 118 -6.32 2.31 -6.46
C GLY A 118 -6.53 3.82 -6.60
N ALA A 119 -5.52 4.62 -6.23
CA ALA A 119 -5.51 6.07 -6.41
C ALA A 119 -5.63 6.46 -7.90
N LEU A 120 -4.88 5.79 -8.78
CA LEU A 120 -4.92 6.01 -10.22
C LEU A 120 -6.27 5.63 -10.82
N VAL A 121 -6.87 4.54 -10.38
CA VAL A 121 -8.22 4.11 -10.80
C VAL A 121 -9.28 5.13 -10.42
N ALA A 122 -9.29 5.58 -9.16
CA ALA A 122 -10.22 6.61 -8.69
C ALA A 122 -10.06 7.92 -9.48
N SER A 123 -8.82 8.27 -9.82
CA SER A 123 -8.50 9.42 -10.66
C SER A 123 -9.05 9.29 -12.09
N GLY A 124 -8.83 8.13 -12.72
CA GLY A 124 -9.30 7.85 -14.09
C GLY A 124 -10.82 7.81 -14.22
N LEU A 125 -11.52 7.33 -13.19
CA LEU A 125 -12.99 7.35 -13.14
C LEU A 125 -13.56 8.77 -13.01
N GLY A 126 -12.86 9.67 -12.32
CA GLY A 126 -13.25 11.07 -12.18
C GLY A 126 -13.00 11.92 -13.43
N ARG A 127 -12.25 11.42 -14.41
CA ARG A 127 -11.85 12.17 -15.60
C ARG A 127 -12.52 11.69 -16.89
N ARG A 128 -12.66 12.59 -17.85
CA ARG A 128 -13.29 12.32 -19.15
C ARG A 128 -12.32 11.85 -20.23
N ARG A 129 -11.01 11.86 -19.97
CA ARG A 129 -10.01 11.47 -20.99
C ARG A 129 -9.89 9.95 -21.07
N ARG A 130 -9.93 9.42 -22.29
CA ARG A 130 -9.76 7.98 -22.58
C ARG A 130 -8.42 7.44 -22.07
N LEU A 131 -7.36 8.25 -22.19
CA LEU A 131 -6.01 7.87 -21.75
C LEU A 131 -5.97 7.55 -20.26
N ASP A 132 -6.61 8.35 -19.41
CA ASP A 132 -6.62 8.15 -17.95
C ASP A 132 -7.28 6.81 -17.57
N ARG A 133 -8.33 6.40 -18.31
CA ARG A 133 -8.99 5.10 -18.12
C ARG A 133 -8.12 3.94 -18.59
N LEU A 134 -7.42 4.11 -19.71
CA LEU A 134 -6.48 3.10 -20.21
C LEU A 134 -5.30 2.91 -19.26
N LEU A 135 -4.79 4.01 -18.67
CA LEU A 135 -3.76 3.96 -17.63
C LEU A 135 -4.27 3.23 -16.38
N ALA A 136 -5.49 3.50 -15.93
CA ALA A 136 -6.11 2.79 -14.82
C ALA A 136 -6.26 1.28 -15.08
N VAL A 137 -6.80 0.90 -16.25
CA VAL A 137 -6.95 -0.51 -16.64
C VAL A 137 -5.59 -1.20 -16.78
N GLY A 138 -4.62 -0.53 -17.41
CA GLY A 138 -3.25 -1.04 -17.56
C GLY A 138 -2.54 -1.22 -16.22
N ALA A 139 -2.77 -0.31 -15.26
CA ALA A 139 -2.22 -0.41 -13.91
C ALA A 139 -2.83 -1.58 -13.12
N ILE A 140 -4.16 -1.80 -13.22
CA ILE A 140 -4.81 -2.97 -12.64
C ILE A 140 -4.25 -4.24 -13.25
N ALA A 141 -4.21 -4.34 -14.59
CA ALA A 141 -3.74 -5.53 -15.28
C ALA A 141 -2.27 -5.82 -14.96
N GLY A 142 -1.41 -4.80 -14.97
CA GLY A 142 -0.01 -4.92 -14.60
C GLY A 142 0.17 -5.37 -13.15
N PHE A 143 -0.62 -4.82 -12.21
CA PHE A 143 -0.58 -5.26 -10.82
C PHE A 143 -1.02 -6.71 -10.67
N VAL A 144 -2.18 -7.10 -11.22
CA VAL A 144 -2.71 -8.47 -11.13
C VAL A 144 -1.77 -9.49 -11.79
N CYS A 145 -1.17 -9.16 -12.94
CA CYS A 145 -0.22 -10.06 -13.61
C CYS A 145 1.06 -10.31 -12.80
N VAL A 146 1.46 -9.37 -11.95
CA VAL A 146 2.73 -9.43 -11.20
C VAL A 146 2.52 -9.89 -9.76
N ALA A 147 1.56 -9.29 -9.06
CA ALA A 147 1.23 -9.61 -7.68
C ALA A 147 0.42 -10.91 -7.57
N GLY A 148 -0.13 -11.40 -8.69
CA GLY A 148 -1.01 -12.55 -8.73
C GLY A 148 -2.44 -12.20 -8.31
N LEU A 149 -3.26 -13.24 -8.16
CA LEU A 149 -4.58 -13.11 -7.56
C LEU A 149 -4.45 -12.99 -6.03
N PRO A 150 -5.39 -12.30 -5.36
CA PRO A 150 -5.35 -12.16 -3.92
C PRO A 150 -5.49 -13.53 -3.26
N GLU A 151 -4.41 -14.03 -2.67
CA GLU A 151 -4.40 -15.26 -1.87
C GLU A 151 -3.93 -14.96 -0.44
N GLY A 152 -4.55 -15.61 0.53
CA GLY A 152 -4.22 -15.48 1.95
C GLY A 152 -4.35 -14.05 2.49
N VAL A 153 -3.55 -13.75 3.52
CA VAL A 153 -3.55 -12.45 4.21
C VAL A 153 -3.05 -11.32 3.30
N ALA A 154 -1.96 -11.56 2.56
CA ALA A 154 -1.40 -10.58 1.64
C ALA A 154 -2.42 -10.14 0.57
N GLY A 155 -3.23 -11.08 0.06
CA GLY A 155 -4.32 -10.74 -0.85
C GLY A 155 -5.37 -9.82 -0.23
N ALA A 156 -5.78 -10.07 1.01
CA ALA A 156 -6.71 -9.19 1.72
C ALA A 156 -6.12 -7.79 1.95
N GLU A 157 -4.84 -7.72 2.32
CA GLU A 157 -4.10 -6.45 2.47
C GLU A 157 -4.02 -5.68 1.15
N HIS A 158 -3.76 -6.33 0.01
CA HIS A 158 -3.75 -5.68 -1.30
C HIS A 158 -5.12 -5.08 -1.65
N VAL A 159 -6.21 -5.80 -1.37
CA VAL A 159 -7.58 -5.31 -1.60
C VAL A 159 -7.87 -4.10 -0.71
N LEU A 160 -7.53 -4.17 0.58
CA LEU A 160 -7.69 -3.06 1.52
C LEU A 160 -6.85 -1.85 1.10
N ALA A 161 -5.59 -2.08 0.74
CA ALA A 161 -4.65 -1.06 0.30
C ALA A 161 -5.15 -0.34 -0.96
N PHE A 162 -5.60 -1.10 -1.97
CA PHE A 162 -6.23 -0.56 -3.17
C PHE A 162 -7.44 0.32 -2.82
N ALA A 163 -8.35 -0.18 -1.98
CA ALA A 163 -9.54 0.57 -1.57
C ALA A 163 -9.18 1.86 -0.82
N LEU A 164 -8.20 1.81 0.10
CA LEU A 164 -7.73 2.97 0.86
C LEU A 164 -7.12 4.04 -0.06
N GLY A 165 -6.26 3.65 -1.00
CA GLY A 165 -5.71 4.56 -2.00
C GLY A 165 -6.79 5.23 -2.86
N ALA A 166 -7.77 4.46 -3.32
CA ALA A 166 -8.92 4.98 -4.07
C ALA A 166 -9.76 5.97 -3.24
N MET A 167 -10.01 5.65 -1.97
CA MET A 167 -10.77 6.49 -1.04
C MET A 167 -10.09 7.84 -0.76
N VAL A 168 -8.75 7.86 -0.65
CA VAL A 168 -7.98 9.10 -0.48
C VAL A 168 -8.27 10.07 -1.63
N VAL A 169 -8.12 9.61 -2.87
CA VAL A 169 -8.34 10.45 -4.07
C VAL A 169 -9.79 10.89 -4.20
N ALA A 170 -10.73 9.98 -3.99
CA ALA A 170 -12.16 10.31 -3.99
C ALA A 170 -12.51 11.35 -2.92
N GLY A 171 -11.89 11.26 -1.74
CA GLY A 171 -12.05 12.22 -0.65
C GLY A 171 -11.51 13.62 -0.99
N LEU A 172 -10.33 13.70 -1.60
CA LEU A 172 -9.73 14.96 -2.04
C LEU A 172 -10.62 15.68 -3.08
N GLY A 173 -11.14 14.96 -4.07
CA GLY A 173 -12.05 15.52 -5.07
C GLY A 173 -13.33 16.10 -4.45
N ARG A 174 -13.92 15.40 -3.47
CA ARG A 174 -15.10 15.90 -2.74
C ARG A 174 -14.81 17.18 -1.95
N ARG A 175 -13.64 17.29 -1.33
CA ARG A 175 -13.24 18.50 -0.57
C ARG A 175 -13.06 19.70 -1.48
N GLN A 176 -12.41 19.51 -2.63
CA GLN A 176 -12.24 20.58 -3.63
C GLN A 176 -13.60 21.05 -4.17
N ALA A 177 -14.50 20.14 -4.52
CA ALA A 177 -15.84 20.49 -5.00
C ALA A 177 -16.63 21.32 -3.96
N LYS A 178 -16.58 20.92 -2.67
CA LYS A 178 -17.21 21.69 -1.58
C LYS A 178 -16.62 23.09 -1.43
N ALA A 179 -15.30 23.23 -1.54
CA ALA A 179 -14.64 24.53 -1.42
C ALA A 179 -15.03 25.50 -2.55
N VAL A 180 -15.17 25.01 -3.79
CA VAL A 180 -15.63 25.81 -4.93
C VAL A 180 -17.07 26.30 -4.72
N VAL A 181 -17.98 25.41 -4.30
CA VAL A 181 -19.37 25.78 -4.04
C VAL A 181 -19.47 26.86 -2.95
N ALA A 182 -18.70 26.73 -1.88
CA ALA A 182 -18.66 27.72 -0.80
C ALA A 182 -18.13 29.08 -1.28
N ALA A 183 -17.13 29.11 -2.15
CA ALA A 183 -16.57 30.34 -2.70
C ALA A 183 -17.50 31.05 -3.70
N THR A 184 -18.41 30.33 -4.35
CA THR A 184 -19.39 30.91 -5.30
C THR A 184 -20.70 31.36 -4.65
N ALA A 185 -20.92 31.01 -3.38
CA ALA A 185 -22.16 31.29 -2.65
C ALA A 185 -22.08 32.53 -1.72
N GLY A 186 -20.92 33.17 -1.61
CA GLY A 186 -20.69 34.41 -0.87
C GLY A 186 -20.30 35.55 -1.79
#